data_AF-A0A350XUU9-F1
#
_entry.id   AF-A0A350XUU9-F1
#
_cell.length_a   1.000
_cell.length_b   1.000
_cell.length_c   1.000
_cell.angle_alpha   90.00
_cell.angle_beta   90.00
_cell.angle_gamma   90.00
#
_symmetry.space_group_name_H-M   'P 1'
#
loop_
_entity.id
_entity.type
_entity.pdbx_description
1 polymer ?
#
loop_
_entity_poly.entity_id
_entity_poly.type
_entity_poly.pdbx_seq_one_letter_code
_entity_poly.pdbx_strand_id
1 'polypeptide(L)'
;MSITVWLYEVTVLAYYRRIRDLREDSDLTQKTVSDYLKMKQPQYSRYENGYRDIPTDVLIALAKLYNTTTDYILELTDKRTK
;
A
#
# COMPACT_ATOMS: atom_id res chain seq x y z
N MET A 1 19.69 19.28 16.07
CA MET A 1 18.76 18.30 15.45
C MET A 1 19.59 17.06 15.12
N SER A 2 19.32 15.92 15.78
CA SER A 2 20.19 14.74 15.69
C SER A 2 19.97 13.97 14.38
N ILE A 3 21.05 13.41 13.81
CA ILE A 3 21.02 12.53 12.61
C ILE A 3 20.04 11.36 12.82
N THR A 4 19.86 10.91 14.06
CA THR A 4 18.88 9.88 14.41
C THR A 4 17.44 10.29 14.15
N VAL A 5 17.07 11.57 14.30
CA VAL A 5 15.70 12.05 14.01
C VAL A 5 15.47 12.09 12.50
N TRP A 6 16.47 12.56 11.74
CA TRP A 6 16.41 12.60 10.27
C TRP A 6 16.38 11.21 9.65
N LEU A 7 17.16 10.26 10.19
CA LEU A 7 17.08 8.87 9.77
C LEU A 7 15.70 8.30 10.08
N TYR A 8 15.15 8.49 11.28
CA TYR A 8 13.80 8.00 11.59
C TYR A 8 12.70 8.58 10.70
N GLU A 9 12.73 9.89 10.36
CA GLU A 9 11.76 10.47 9.43
C GLU A 9 11.93 9.98 7.99
N VAL A 10 13.17 9.77 7.53
CA VAL A 10 13.46 9.23 6.18
C VAL A 10 13.24 7.71 6.10
N THR A 11 13.36 6.98 7.21
CA THR A 11 13.21 5.53 7.31
C THR A 11 11.89 5.11 7.97
N VAL A 12 10.91 6.00 8.12
CA VAL A 12 9.54 5.55 8.42
C VAL A 12 9.18 4.60 7.29
N LEU A 13 9.24 3.31 7.62
CA LEU A 13 8.91 2.21 6.73
C LEU A 13 7.65 2.58 5.98
N ALA A 14 7.65 2.39 4.67
CA ALA A 14 6.53 2.66 3.78
C ALA A 14 5.34 1.76 4.18
N TYR A 15 4.67 2.13 5.26
CA TYR A 15 3.58 1.42 5.86
C TYR A 15 2.32 1.94 5.21
N TYR A 16 1.89 1.23 4.17
CA TYR A 16 0.72 1.59 3.39
C TYR A 16 -0.55 1.11 4.07
N ARG A 17 -0.91 1.76 5.18
CA ARG A 17 -2.11 1.44 5.97
C ARG A 17 -3.36 1.30 5.09
N ARG A 18 -3.54 2.24 4.16
CA ARG A 18 -4.72 2.29 3.28
C ARG A 18 -4.87 1.08 2.36
N ILE A 19 -3.82 0.34 2.07
CA ILE A 19 -3.94 -0.86 1.23
C ILE A 19 -4.66 -1.98 1.97
N ARG A 20 -4.33 -2.15 3.25
CA ARG A 20 -5.01 -3.08 4.12
C ARG A 20 -6.47 -2.65 4.33
N ASP A 21 -6.69 -1.38 4.64
CA ASP A 21 -8.02 -0.82 4.85
C ASP A 21 -8.91 -1.04 3.60
N LEU A 22 -8.42 -0.67 2.42
CA LEU A 22 -9.14 -0.87 1.15
C LEU A 22 -9.45 -2.34 0.86
N ARG A 23 -8.53 -3.25 1.20
CA ARG A 23 -8.74 -4.68 1.04
C ARG A 23 -9.86 -5.17 1.96
N GLU A 24 -9.83 -4.78 3.23
CA GLU A 24 -10.81 -5.17 4.24
C GLU A 24 -12.18 -4.57 3.93
N ASP A 25 -12.26 -3.30 3.51
CA ASP A 25 -13.48 -2.64 3.04
C ASP A 25 -14.09 -3.29 1.80
N SER A 26 -13.29 -4.00 1.01
CA SER A 26 -13.73 -4.70 -0.21
C SER A 26 -14.03 -6.19 0.03
N ASP A 27 -14.02 -6.66 1.28
CA ASP A 27 -14.19 -8.07 1.67
C ASP A 27 -13.22 -9.04 0.95
N LEU A 28 -12.04 -8.55 0.56
CA LEU A 28 -11.06 -9.35 -0.18
C LEU A 28 -10.06 -10.01 0.76
N THR A 29 -9.69 -11.25 0.43
CA THR A 29 -8.57 -11.93 1.11
C THR A 29 -7.24 -11.47 0.49
N GLN A 30 -6.15 -11.58 1.26
CA GLN A 30 -4.80 -11.35 0.72
C GLN A 30 -4.49 -12.26 -0.48
N LYS A 31 -5.07 -13.47 -0.49
CA LYS A 31 -4.93 -14.42 -1.61
C LYS A 31 -5.59 -13.86 -2.88
N THR A 32 -6.83 -13.38 -2.78
CA THR A 32 -7.57 -12.78 -3.91
C THR A 32 -6.81 -11.61 -4.53
N VAL A 33 -6.29 -10.70 -3.71
CA VAL A 33 -5.51 -9.55 -4.22
C VAL A 33 -4.19 -10.01 -4.84
N SER A 34 -3.49 -10.97 -4.22
CA SER A 34 -2.25 -11.51 -4.79
C SER A 34 -2.46 -12.20 -6.13
N ASP A 35 -3.60 -12.88 -6.31
CA ASP A 35 -3.97 -13.53 -7.58
C ASP A 35 -4.27 -12.49 -8.66
N TYR A 36 -5.00 -11.42 -8.33
CA TYR A 36 -5.20 -10.28 -9.23
C TYR A 36 -3.87 -9.64 -9.68
N LEU A 37 -2.94 -9.48 -8.75
CA LEU A 37 -1.60 -8.92 -9.01
C LEU A 37 -0.61 -9.95 -9.59
N LYS A 38 -1.04 -11.19 -9.84
CA LYS A 38 -0.21 -12.28 -10.38
C LYS A 38 1.07 -12.54 -9.57
N MET A 39 0.96 -12.53 -8.25
CA MET A 39 2.07 -12.77 -7.33
C MET A 39 1.70 -13.75 -6.21
N LYS A 40 2.70 -14.20 -5.45
CA LYS A 40 2.46 -15.08 -4.29
C LYS A 40 1.88 -14.27 -3.12
N GLN A 41 0.92 -14.83 -2.39
CA GLN A 41 0.30 -14.18 -1.23
C GLN A 41 1.31 -13.64 -0.18
N PRO A 42 2.41 -14.34 0.17
CA PRO A 42 3.41 -13.80 1.09
C PRO A 42 4.10 -12.53 0.59
N GLN A 43 4.23 -12.36 -0.73
CA GLN A 43 4.79 -11.15 -1.32
C GLN A 43 3.84 -9.96 -1.12
N TYR A 44 2.54 -10.16 -1.36
CA TYR A 44 1.53 -9.14 -1.10
C TYR A 44 1.45 -8.77 0.39
N SER A 45 1.51 -9.76 1.28
CA SER A 45 1.52 -9.53 2.73
C SER A 45 2.71 -8.66 3.20
N ARG A 46 3.86 -8.74 2.53
CA ARG A 46 5.01 -7.86 2.85
C ARG A 46 4.72 -6.39 2.57
N TYR A 47 3.89 -6.07 1.58
CA TYR A 47 3.46 -4.71 1.28
C TYR A 47 2.52 -4.17 2.37
N GLU A 48 1.50 -4.94 2.76
CA GLU A 48 0.55 -4.51 3.81
C GLU A 48 1.22 -4.29 5.17
N ASN A 49 2.29 -5.02 5.45
CA ASN A 49 3.02 -4.93 6.72
C ASN A 49 4.23 -3.98 6.67
N GLY A 50 4.48 -3.31 5.55
CA GLY A 50 5.63 -2.40 5.39
C GLY A 50 7.00 -3.08 5.40
N TYR A 51 7.06 -4.41 5.26
CA TYR A 51 8.33 -5.15 5.13
C TYR A 51 9.00 -4.94 3.77
N ARG A 52 8.25 -4.45 2.79
CA ARG A 52 8.76 -4.11 1.46
C ARG A 52 8.00 -2.92 0.91
N ASP A 53 8.74 -2.03 0.27
CA ASP A 53 8.18 -0.92 -0.48
C ASP A 53 7.37 -1.41 -1.70
N ILE A 54 6.40 -0.62 -2.14
CA ILE A 54 5.46 -1.01 -3.20
C ILE A 54 5.97 -0.54 -4.55
N PRO A 55 6.21 -1.47 -5.49
CA PRO A 55 6.51 -1.11 -6.87
C PRO A 55 5.40 -0.27 -7.50
N THR A 56 5.76 0.71 -8.33
CA THR A 56 4.81 1.65 -8.96
C THR A 56 3.71 0.95 -9.77
N ASP A 57 4.03 -0.15 -10.45
CA ASP A 57 3.07 -0.96 -11.22
C ASP A 57 2.03 -1.62 -10.30
N VAL A 58 2.45 -2.14 -9.15
CA VAL A 58 1.54 -2.68 -8.12
C VAL A 58 0.65 -1.58 -7.55
N LEU A 59 1.22 -0.41 -7.25
CA LEU A 59 0.47 0.74 -6.76
C LEU A 59 -0.65 1.17 -7.74
N ILE A 60 -0.32 1.26 -9.02
CA ILE A 60 -1.29 1.58 -10.08
C ILE A 60 -2.37 0.48 -10.19
N ALA A 61 -1.99 -0.79 -10.09
CA ALA A 61 -2.92 -1.91 -10.15
C ALA A 61 -3.90 -1.89 -8.96
N LEU A 62 -3.42 -1.58 -7.75
CA LEU A 62 -4.27 -1.44 -6.56
C LEU A 62 -5.22 -0.25 -6.66
N ALA A 63 -4.75 0.89 -7.18
CA ALA A 63 -5.59 2.05 -7.43
C ALA A 63 -6.76 1.69 -8.38
N LYS A 64 -6.48 0.91 -9.43
CA LYS A 64 -7.51 0.39 -10.36
C LYS A 64 -8.45 -0.61 -9.70
N LEU A 65 -7.91 -1.57 -8.94
CA LEU A 65 -8.70 -2.60 -8.25
C LEU A 65 -9.76 -1.98 -7.32
N TYR A 66 -9.35 -0.96 -6.55
CA TYR A 66 -10.21 -0.34 -5.53
C TYR A 66 -10.93 0.92 -6.01
N ASN A 67 -10.86 1.22 -7.31
CA ASN A 67 -11.41 2.42 -7.93
C ASN A 67 -11.06 3.71 -7.16
N THR A 68 -9.78 3.89 -6.87
CA THR A 68 -9.23 5.01 -6.09
C THR A 68 -8.02 5.61 -6.79
N THR A 69 -7.39 6.62 -6.18
CA THR A 69 -6.19 7.27 -6.70
C THR A 69 -4.94 6.79 -5.95
N THR A 70 -3.78 6.89 -6.60
CA THR A 70 -2.50 6.65 -5.93
C THR A 70 -2.26 7.66 -4.81
N ASP A 71 -2.70 8.91 -5.01
CA ASP A 71 -2.59 9.97 -4.00
C ASP A 71 -3.36 9.61 -2.73
N TYR A 72 -4.53 8.98 -2.88
CA TYR A 72 -5.26 8.43 -1.75
C TYR A 72 -4.46 7.31 -1.08
N ILE A 73 -3.95 6.32 -1.82
CA ILE A 73 -3.21 5.18 -1.23
C ILE A 73 -1.93 5.64 -0.50
N LEU A 74 -1.25 6.66 -1.04
CA LEU A 74 -0.03 7.25 -0.50
C LEU A 74 -0.28 8.28 0.61
N GLU A 75 -1.53 8.46 1.04
CA GLU A 75 -1.93 9.42 2.08
C GLU A 75 -1.60 10.89 1.75
N LEU A 76 -1.46 11.23 0.46
CA LEU A 76 -1.26 12.61 0.00
C LEU A 76 -2.58 13.42 -0.01
N THR A 77 -3.72 12.72 0.06
CA THR A 77 -5.07 13.30 0.12
C THR A 77 -6.04 12.36 0.81
N ASP A 78 -7.06 12.91 1.48
CA ASP A 78 -8.17 12.12 2.03
C ASP A 78 -9.30 11.89 1.01
N LYS A 79 -9.20 12.49 -0.18
CA LYS A 79 -10.16 12.29 -1.26
C LYS A 79 -9.89 10.94 -1.96
N ARG A 80 -10.80 9.98 -1.78
CA ARG A 80 -10.70 8.64 -2.38
C ARG A 80 -10.70 8.66 -3.90
N THR A 81 -11.49 9.55 -4.50
CA THR A 81 -11.59 9.78 -5.94
C THR A 81 -11.39 11.26 -6.23
N LYS A 82 -11.09 11.58 -7.50
CA LYS A 82 -11.06 12.98 -7.95
C LYS A 82 -12.42 13.67 -7.78
#